data_AF-A0A3R7KE43-F1
#
_entry.id   AF-A0A3R7KE43-F1
#
_cell.length_a   1.000
_cell.length_b   1.000
_cell.length_c   1.000
_cell.angle_alpha   90.00
_cell.angle_beta   90.00
_cell.angle_gamma   90.00
#
_symmetry.space_group_name_H-M   'P 1'
#
loop_
_entity.id
_entity.type
_entity.pdbx_description
1 polymer ?
#
loop_
_entity_poly.entity_id
_entity_poly.type
_entity_poly.pdbx_seq_one_letter_code
_entity_poly.pdbx_strand_id
1 'polypeptide(L)'
;MKQVQLEGWHLTNLHVLRCLKEGDEVPELEQMFFYRCCTATLGNIEKHDRGSTESKYPAFHKTCLRYWVDRERESAYDPEFIQNAGDMVNEMAKLMEISALNMIALHFCRRLHYCYHVRPAPEKDDGGIPTGKTVKWQIRANYVHFLHKLYDMLAWMEKVVDKHPKTKGVRLYSLLPVATTFQAAYVKLNASTLHGLLARFIDLPEVENFLKKELNIVLAKKRTGSPLPFNKKTFQRNLSEVIRKVFDVEQFETRNRKFADEIKTNGYGASITMIRPVTTTSVVVVEKKASKKKRKKNDGTAELVSKEKKMRKKKVKTPEEIAEEDTFAKELFKLEPDYSPDVLIGIDPGMRSLVTAVHLAQMNDFRCYNENLKRREPWYAGVICAMPSFKTSSYDLYFQRLQFFWKHLRFLLAFSAEQAFLRWRFTQDRAKMKALDALAKRLVPKASKQVCIAYGDWSRRTGIKGHASGPVKGFVEALKRRATAIPMDEYRTSIACSCCHQRLKQTRLFTKMKRKEDEVGIRQKERLSMKEVKKIVEMARFRNPKLADKKVVLKCTRNALRCTNSGCKANFWNRDVNAARNMLELLKSGLKGKHGARRLRAFRRASHIHIF
;
A
#
# COMPACT_ATOMS: atom_id res chain seq x y z
N MET A 1 2.67 9.21 21.74
CA MET A 1 2.70 9.46 20.25
C MET A 1 1.75 8.58 19.44
N LYS A 2 1.70 7.25 19.66
CA LYS A 2 0.76 6.40 18.90
C LYS A 2 -0.70 6.80 19.14
N GLN A 3 -1.04 7.14 20.37
CA GLN A 3 -2.34 7.69 20.74
C GLN A 3 -2.71 8.91 19.89
N VAL A 4 -1.84 9.93 19.87
CA VAL A 4 -1.97 11.14 19.03
C VAL A 4 -2.23 10.80 17.56
N GLN A 5 -1.53 9.80 17.00
CA GLN A 5 -1.76 9.36 15.63
C GLN A 5 -3.16 8.77 15.41
N LEU A 6 -3.62 7.91 16.33
CA LEU A 6 -4.94 7.26 16.23
C LEU A 6 -6.05 8.31 16.34
N GLU A 7 -5.99 9.12 17.38
CA GLU A 7 -6.96 10.19 17.63
C GLU A 7 -6.93 11.25 16.52
N GLY A 8 -5.75 11.63 16.02
CA GLY A 8 -5.61 12.57 14.93
C GLY A 8 -6.34 12.13 13.65
N TRP A 9 -6.30 10.84 13.31
CA TRP A 9 -7.10 10.28 12.21
C TRP A 9 -8.60 10.32 12.48
N HIS A 10 -9.02 10.02 13.71
CA HIS A 10 -10.43 10.08 14.09
C HIS A 10 -10.97 11.50 14.04
N LEU A 11 -10.24 12.48 14.57
CA LEU A 11 -10.59 13.89 14.52
C LEU A 11 -10.63 14.43 13.09
N THR A 12 -9.67 14.01 12.24
CA THR A 12 -9.67 14.34 10.80
C THR A 12 -10.94 13.83 10.11
N ASN A 13 -11.29 12.54 10.28
CA ASN A 13 -12.50 11.98 9.68
C ASN A 13 -13.76 12.64 10.25
N LEU A 14 -13.81 12.88 11.57
CA LEU A 14 -14.93 13.53 12.23
C LEU A 14 -15.18 14.93 11.66
N HIS A 15 -14.12 15.73 11.49
CA HIS A 15 -14.22 17.06 10.91
C HIS A 15 -14.70 17.03 9.46
N VAL A 16 -14.09 16.17 8.64
CA VAL A 16 -14.47 16.02 7.22
C VAL A 16 -15.92 15.55 7.07
N LEU A 17 -16.36 14.56 7.86
CA LEU A 17 -17.75 14.11 7.86
C LEU A 17 -18.71 15.21 8.30
N ARG A 18 -18.32 16.02 9.27
CA ARG A 18 -19.13 17.16 9.71
C ARG A 18 -19.26 18.19 8.59
N CYS A 19 -18.16 18.58 7.94
CA CYS A 19 -18.22 19.52 6.81
C CYS A 19 -19.10 18.98 5.68
N LEU A 20 -18.95 17.70 5.32
CA LEU A 20 -19.76 17.05 4.28
C LEU A 20 -21.25 16.95 4.66
N LYS A 21 -21.58 16.81 5.95
CA LYS A 21 -22.97 16.77 6.45
C LYS A 21 -23.59 18.16 6.53
N GLU A 22 -22.87 19.14 7.08
CA GLU A 22 -23.35 20.51 7.32
C GLU A 22 -23.27 21.39 6.06
N GLY A 23 -22.57 20.93 5.01
CA GLY A 23 -22.34 21.71 3.78
C GLY A 23 -21.22 22.75 3.93
N ASP A 24 -20.43 22.68 5.00
CA ASP A 24 -19.25 23.54 5.20
C ASP A 24 -18.16 23.20 4.17
N GLU A 25 -17.25 24.16 3.96
CA GLU A 25 -16.05 23.93 3.18
C GLU A 25 -15.19 22.80 3.79
N VAL A 26 -14.81 21.84 2.93
CA VAL A 26 -13.92 20.74 3.31
C VAL A 26 -12.51 21.31 3.50
N PRO A 27 -11.81 20.97 4.61
CA PRO A 27 -10.48 21.49 4.87
C PRO A 27 -9.49 21.10 3.78
N GLU A 28 -8.53 21.98 3.53
CA GLU A 28 -7.40 21.62 2.69
C GLU A 28 -6.57 20.51 3.38
N LEU A 29 -6.41 19.37 2.71
CA LEU A 29 -5.71 18.19 3.24
C LEU A 29 -4.19 18.37 3.17
N GLU A 30 -3.67 19.46 3.72
CA GLU A 30 -2.26 19.78 3.82
C GLU A 30 -1.67 19.37 5.18
N GLN A 31 -0.33 19.29 5.25
CA GLN A 31 0.41 19.02 6.48
C GLN A 31 -0.08 19.84 7.67
N MET A 32 -0.37 21.14 7.48
CA MET A 32 -0.82 22.01 8.58
C MET A 32 -2.18 21.62 9.15
N PHE A 33 -3.10 21.11 8.33
CA PHE A 33 -4.39 20.62 8.81
C PHE A 33 -4.22 19.38 9.70
N PHE A 34 -3.41 18.41 9.25
CA PHE A 34 -3.12 17.21 10.05
C PHE A 34 -2.32 17.53 11.31
N TYR A 35 -1.42 18.53 11.26
CA TYR A 35 -0.72 19.02 12.44
C TYR A 35 -1.70 19.52 13.48
N ARG A 36 -2.67 20.36 13.09
CA ARG A 36 -3.74 20.85 13.97
C ARG A 36 -4.60 19.73 14.54
N CYS A 37 -4.93 18.71 13.74
CA CYS A 37 -5.66 17.54 14.22
C CYS A 37 -4.87 16.79 15.31
N CYS A 38 -3.58 16.56 15.10
CA CYS A 38 -2.74 15.90 16.10
C CYS A 38 -2.54 16.76 17.35
N THR A 39 -2.31 18.07 17.21
CA THR A 39 -2.14 18.95 18.37
C THR A 39 -3.41 19.09 19.19
N ALA A 40 -4.59 19.11 18.55
CA ALA A 40 -5.86 19.15 19.25
C ALA A 40 -6.10 17.90 20.13
N THR A 41 -5.42 16.80 19.87
CA THR A 41 -5.53 15.58 20.70
C THR A 41 -4.60 15.59 21.91
N LEU A 42 -3.60 16.49 21.94
CA LEU A 42 -2.64 16.63 23.03
C LEU A 42 -3.23 17.48 24.17
N GLY A 43 -3.22 16.91 25.39
CA GLY A 43 -3.88 17.54 26.55
C GLY A 43 -3.34 18.91 26.94
N ASN A 44 -2.06 19.20 26.68
CA ASN A 44 -1.47 20.53 26.96
C ASN A 44 -1.95 21.63 26.01
N ILE A 45 -2.25 21.28 24.76
CA ILE A 45 -2.67 22.25 23.74
C ILE A 45 -4.18 22.44 23.80
N GLU A 46 -4.92 21.34 23.98
CA GLU A 46 -6.36 21.35 24.18
C GLU A 46 -6.80 22.32 25.30
N LYS A 47 -6.16 22.24 26.48
CA LYS A 47 -6.49 23.14 27.60
C LYS A 47 -6.35 24.62 27.23
N HIS A 48 -5.32 24.95 26.46
CA HIS A 48 -5.08 26.32 25.97
C HIS A 48 -6.13 26.73 24.93
N ASP A 49 -6.39 25.87 23.95
CA ASP A 49 -7.24 26.22 22.81
C ASP A 49 -8.73 26.25 23.17
N ARG A 50 -9.18 25.50 24.19
CA ARG A 50 -10.58 25.51 24.65
C ARG A 50 -11.07 26.86 25.15
N GLY A 51 -10.20 27.67 25.73
CA GLY A 51 -10.53 29.00 26.24
C GLY A 51 -10.42 30.11 25.20
N SER A 52 -10.00 29.79 23.97
CA SER A 52 -9.78 30.78 22.92
C SER A 52 -11.12 31.25 22.33
N THR A 53 -11.42 32.54 22.47
CA THR A 53 -12.63 33.19 21.91
C THR A 53 -12.49 33.51 20.43
N GLU A 54 -11.27 33.66 19.91
CA GLU A 54 -10.97 33.98 18.52
C GLU A 54 -10.12 32.89 17.87
N SER A 55 -10.78 31.88 17.29
CA SER A 55 -10.08 30.84 16.54
C SER A 55 -9.89 31.24 15.08
N LYS A 56 -8.64 31.17 14.59
CA LYS A 56 -8.30 31.34 13.16
C LYS A 56 -9.02 30.33 12.24
N TYR A 57 -9.49 29.21 12.77
CA TYR A 57 -10.21 28.17 12.03
C TYR A 57 -11.51 27.80 12.78
N PRO A 58 -12.53 28.65 12.74
CA PRO A 58 -13.73 28.51 13.57
C PRO A 58 -14.49 27.22 13.27
N ALA A 59 -14.57 26.83 11.99
CA ALA A 59 -15.17 25.57 11.58
C ALA A 59 -14.44 24.36 12.20
N PHE A 60 -13.10 24.32 12.14
CA PHE A 60 -12.34 23.22 12.75
C PHE A 60 -12.49 23.23 14.28
N HIS A 61 -12.38 24.40 14.91
CA HIS A 61 -12.51 24.57 16.35
C HIS A 61 -13.86 24.09 16.89
N LYS A 62 -14.97 24.36 16.18
CA LYS A 62 -16.29 23.81 16.50
C LYS A 62 -16.30 22.27 16.53
N THR A 63 -15.50 21.59 15.70
CA THR A 63 -15.36 20.13 15.75
C THR A 63 -14.58 19.70 16.98
N CYS A 64 -13.47 20.39 17.27
CA CYS A 64 -12.63 20.12 18.43
C CYS A 64 -13.41 20.26 19.74
N LEU A 65 -14.19 21.33 19.91
CA LEU A 65 -15.03 21.53 21.11
C LEU A 65 -15.98 20.35 21.33
N ARG A 66 -16.71 19.92 20.29
CA ARG A 66 -17.59 18.74 20.37
C ARG A 66 -16.80 17.48 20.74
N TYR A 67 -15.69 17.24 20.05
CA TYR A 67 -14.80 16.10 20.28
C TYR A 67 -14.30 16.05 21.73
N TRP A 68 -13.83 17.18 22.26
CA TRP A 68 -13.27 17.28 23.60
C TRP A 68 -14.32 17.05 24.69
N VAL A 69 -15.49 17.68 24.57
CA VAL A 69 -16.58 17.54 25.55
C VAL A 69 -17.02 16.08 25.70
N ASP A 70 -17.25 15.38 24.59
CA ASP A 70 -17.67 13.97 24.66
C ASP A 70 -16.56 13.04 25.09
N ARG A 71 -15.30 13.34 24.74
CA ARG A 71 -14.15 12.55 25.17
C ARG A 71 -13.92 12.65 26.68
N GLU A 72 -14.17 13.80 27.30
CA GLU A 72 -14.06 13.98 28.76
C GLU A 72 -15.15 13.25 29.55
N ARG A 73 -16.31 12.99 28.94
CA ARG A 73 -17.36 12.19 29.57
C ARG A 73 -16.95 10.74 29.77
N GLU A 74 -15.95 10.26 29.04
CA GLU A 74 -15.43 8.90 29.17
C GLU A 74 -14.37 8.85 30.29
N SER A 75 -14.79 8.44 31.49
CA SER A 75 -13.92 8.39 32.67
C SER A 75 -12.73 7.43 32.54
N ALA A 76 -12.80 6.45 31.63
CA ALA A 76 -11.69 5.54 31.35
C ALA A 76 -10.61 6.13 30.41
N TYR A 77 -10.88 7.30 29.83
CA TYR A 77 -9.95 7.97 28.91
C TYR A 77 -8.96 8.86 29.66
N ASP A 78 -7.71 8.84 29.20
CA ASP A 78 -6.63 9.68 29.73
C ASP A 78 -5.93 10.38 28.55
N PRO A 79 -5.98 11.73 28.47
CA PRO A 79 -5.36 12.48 27.39
C PRO A 79 -3.83 12.40 27.49
N GLU A 80 -3.19 12.10 26.37
CA GLU A 80 -1.74 12.09 26.32
C GLU A 80 -1.18 13.52 26.46
N PHE A 81 -0.28 13.70 27.42
CA PHE A 81 0.48 14.92 27.64
C PHE A 81 1.93 14.72 27.20
N ILE A 82 2.36 15.46 26.16
CA ILE A 82 3.72 15.36 25.64
C ILE A 82 4.34 16.75 25.48
N GLN A 83 5.26 17.11 26.36
CA GLN A 83 6.06 18.33 26.23
C GLN A 83 6.98 18.26 25.01
N ASN A 84 7.26 19.39 24.37
CA ASN A 84 8.19 19.49 23.24
C ASN A 84 7.90 18.46 22.11
N ALA A 85 6.62 18.21 21.79
CA ALA A 85 6.20 17.23 20.77
C ALA A 85 6.07 17.78 19.35
N GLY A 86 6.20 19.10 19.17
CA GLY A 86 5.92 19.78 17.90
C GLY A 86 6.63 19.16 16.70
N ASP A 87 7.94 18.91 16.80
CA ASP A 87 8.70 18.36 15.67
C ASP A 87 8.27 16.91 15.33
N MET A 88 7.90 16.09 16.32
CA MET A 88 7.39 14.73 16.08
C MET A 88 5.97 14.73 15.50
N VAL A 89 5.12 15.64 15.97
CA VAL A 89 3.78 15.84 15.41
C VAL A 89 3.87 16.32 13.96
N ASN A 90 4.84 17.18 13.65
CA ASN A 90 5.08 17.68 12.30
C ASN A 90 5.44 16.56 11.30
N GLU A 91 6.38 15.68 11.66
CA GLU A 91 6.72 14.51 10.82
C GLU A 91 5.52 13.55 10.67
N MET A 92 4.74 13.37 11.73
CA MET A 92 3.52 12.55 11.68
C MET A 92 2.47 13.15 10.74
N ALA A 93 2.23 14.45 10.82
CA ALA A 93 1.28 15.17 9.99
C ALA A 93 1.62 15.04 8.50
N LYS A 94 2.92 15.15 8.16
CA LYS A 94 3.40 14.92 6.79
C LYS A 94 3.09 13.51 6.28
N LEU A 95 3.26 12.49 7.12
CA LEU A 95 2.89 11.11 6.76
C LEU A 95 1.38 10.94 6.62
N MET A 96 0.58 11.66 7.42
CA MET A 96 -0.87 11.64 7.33
C MET A 96 -1.36 12.25 6.00
N GLU A 97 -0.84 13.41 5.60
CA GLU A 97 -1.12 14.02 4.30
C GLU A 97 -0.88 13.05 3.15
N ILE A 98 0.33 12.49 3.07
CA ILE A 98 0.71 11.53 2.03
C ILE A 98 -0.25 10.33 2.04
N SER A 99 -0.62 9.84 3.22
CA SER A 99 -1.51 8.68 3.37
C SER A 99 -2.94 8.98 2.95
N ALA A 100 -3.46 10.17 3.27
CA ALA A 100 -4.80 10.62 2.90
C ALA A 100 -4.94 10.73 1.37
N LEU A 101 -4.03 11.46 0.72
CA LEU A 101 -4.03 11.64 -0.73
C LEU A 101 -3.86 10.32 -1.48
N ASN A 102 -3.00 9.42 -0.97
CA ASN A 102 -2.84 8.08 -1.52
C ASN A 102 -4.10 7.24 -1.37
N MET A 103 -4.78 7.33 -0.23
CA MET A 103 -5.99 6.57 0.03
C MET A 103 -7.15 7.02 -0.87
N ILE A 104 -7.34 8.33 -1.05
CA ILE A 104 -8.35 8.88 -1.97
C ILE A 104 -8.10 8.37 -3.40
N ALA A 105 -6.87 8.51 -3.90
CA ALA A 105 -6.51 8.02 -5.23
C ALA A 105 -6.74 6.51 -5.36
N LEU A 106 -6.36 5.73 -4.36
CA LEU A 106 -6.56 4.29 -4.35
C LEU A 106 -8.03 3.89 -4.30
N HIS A 107 -8.86 4.61 -3.53
CA HIS A 107 -10.29 4.37 -3.46
C HIS A 107 -10.95 4.66 -4.79
N PHE A 108 -10.64 5.80 -5.40
CA PHE A 108 -11.12 6.19 -6.71
C PHE A 108 -10.78 5.12 -7.77
N CYS A 109 -9.49 4.79 -7.92
CA CYS A 109 -9.03 3.80 -8.91
C CYS A 109 -9.68 2.42 -8.73
N ARG A 110 -10.03 2.05 -7.50
CA ARG A 110 -10.60 0.73 -7.20
C ARG A 110 -12.12 0.65 -7.35
N ARG A 111 -12.83 1.76 -7.24
CA ARG A 111 -14.29 1.77 -7.05
C ARG A 111 -15.01 2.58 -8.10
N LEU A 112 -14.51 3.76 -8.40
CA LEU A 112 -15.17 4.72 -9.26
C LEU A 112 -14.59 4.73 -10.67
N HIS A 113 -13.35 4.30 -10.87
CA HIS A 113 -12.71 4.31 -12.19
C HIS A 113 -13.49 3.55 -13.28
N TYR A 114 -14.24 2.50 -12.92
CA TYR A 114 -15.09 1.77 -13.88
C TYR A 114 -16.46 2.42 -14.11
N CYS A 115 -16.97 3.18 -13.15
CA CYS A 115 -18.32 3.76 -13.19
C CYS A 115 -18.33 5.21 -13.68
N TYR A 116 -17.19 5.90 -13.57
CA TYR A 116 -17.02 7.28 -14.02
C TYR A 116 -16.12 7.31 -15.24
N HIS A 117 -16.70 7.59 -16.41
CA HIS A 117 -15.96 8.27 -17.46
C HIS A 117 -15.66 9.67 -16.96
N VAL A 118 -14.49 9.85 -16.34
CA VAL A 118 -14.04 11.16 -15.90
C VAL A 118 -13.85 12.00 -17.16
N ARG A 119 -14.81 12.89 -17.45
CA ARG A 119 -14.66 13.89 -18.50
C ARG A 119 -13.39 14.68 -18.18
N PRO A 120 -12.44 14.82 -19.12
CA PRO A 120 -11.19 15.50 -18.85
C PRO A 120 -11.48 16.95 -18.41
N ALA A 121 -10.71 17.44 -17.44
CA ALA A 121 -10.89 18.76 -16.87
C ALA A 121 -10.52 19.83 -17.91
N PRO A 122 -11.24 20.96 -18.01
CA PRO A 122 -10.78 22.08 -18.83
C PRO A 122 -9.44 22.60 -18.30
N GLU A 123 -8.44 22.68 -19.17
CA GLU A 123 -7.13 23.25 -18.89
C GLU A 123 -7.31 24.75 -18.63
N LYS A 124 -6.91 25.21 -17.45
CA LYS A 124 -6.97 26.63 -17.07
C LYS A 124 -5.59 27.26 -17.17
N ASP A 125 -5.50 28.51 -17.60
CA ASP A 125 -4.27 29.29 -17.55
C ASP A 125 -3.94 29.75 -16.12
N ASP A 126 -2.81 30.46 -15.96
CA ASP A 126 -2.34 30.98 -14.66
C ASP A 126 -3.35 31.96 -14.01
N GLY A 127 -4.33 32.46 -14.77
CA GLY A 127 -5.44 33.30 -14.31
C GLY A 127 -6.75 32.55 -14.05
N GLY A 128 -6.78 31.22 -14.22
CA GLY A 128 -7.96 30.39 -13.98
C GLY A 128 -8.96 30.32 -15.15
N ILE A 129 -8.63 30.88 -16.32
CA ILE A 129 -9.50 30.94 -17.50
C ILE A 129 -9.35 29.66 -18.35
N PRO A 130 -10.46 29.00 -18.75
CA PRO A 130 -10.41 27.81 -19.60
C PRO A 130 -9.79 28.09 -20.97
N THR A 131 -8.70 27.39 -21.29
CA THR A 131 -7.92 27.52 -22.54
C THR A 131 -8.51 26.75 -23.73
N GLY A 132 -9.69 26.12 -23.57
CA GLY A 132 -10.33 25.28 -24.58
C GLY A 132 -9.71 23.89 -24.77
N LYS A 133 -8.60 23.59 -24.07
CA LYS A 133 -7.99 22.25 -24.01
C LYS A 133 -8.50 21.47 -22.80
N THR A 134 -8.38 20.15 -22.83
CA THR A 134 -8.79 19.29 -21.72
C THR A 134 -7.63 18.44 -21.22
N VAL A 135 -7.40 18.44 -19.91
CA VAL A 135 -6.36 17.64 -19.23
C VAL A 135 -7.02 16.50 -18.45
N LYS A 136 -6.38 15.34 -18.41
CA LYS A 136 -6.82 14.26 -17.54
C LYS A 136 -6.70 14.69 -16.08
N TRP A 137 -7.70 14.35 -15.26
CA TRP A 137 -7.71 14.73 -13.85
C TRP A 137 -6.52 14.14 -13.11
N GLN A 138 -5.71 15.02 -12.51
CA GLN A 138 -4.78 14.62 -11.46
C GLN A 138 -5.55 14.48 -10.15
N ILE A 139 -5.84 13.24 -9.75
CA ILE A 139 -6.68 12.94 -8.56
C ILE A 139 -6.17 13.63 -7.30
N ARG A 140 -4.84 13.63 -7.10
CA ARG A 140 -4.23 14.26 -5.94
C ARG A 140 -4.33 15.78 -5.95
N ALA A 141 -4.31 16.41 -7.13
CA ALA A 141 -4.45 17.87 -7.24
C ALA A 141 -5.91 18.33 -7.10
N ASN A 142 -6.87 17.42 -7.27
CA ASN A 142 -8.30 17.71 -7.24
C ASN A 142 -9.04 16.86 -6.20
N TYR A 143 -8.37 16.56 -5.08
CA TYR A 143 -8.83 15.56 -4.13
C TYR A 143 -10.19 15.90 -3.52
N VAL A 144 -10.54 17.19 -3.35
CA VAL A 144 -11.83 17.65 -2.79
C VAL A 144 -12.99 17.09 -3.62
N HIS A 145 -12.94 17.24 -4.94
CA HIS A 145 -13.95 16.70 -5.85
C HIS A 145 -14.11 15.18 -5.69
N PHE A 146 -12.99 14.45 -5.67
CA PHE A 146 -13.01 13.00 -5.52
C PHE A 146 -13.46 12.56 -4.13
N LEU A 147 -13.19 13.34 -3.09
CA LEU A 147 -13.63 13.07 -1.72
C LEU A 147 -15.16 13.15 -1.61
N HIS A 148 -15.78 14.19 -2.19
CA HIS A 148 -17.24 14.27 -2.28
C HIS A 148 -17.84 13.08 -3.02
N LYS A 149 -17.26 12.69 -4.17
CA LYS A 149 -17.74 11.50 -4.90
C LYS A 149 -17.58 10.20 -4.12
N LEU A 150 -16.52 10.07 -3.34
CA LEU A 150 -16.33 8.93 -2.45
C LEU A 150 -17.33 8.94 -1.29
N TYR A 151 -17.73 10.12 -0.81
CA TYR A 151 -18.77 10.27 0.21
C TYR A 151 -20.15 9.87 -0.32
N ASP A 152 -20.56 10.40 -1.48
CA ASP A 152 -21.83 10.05 -2.13
C ASP A 152 -21.93 8.54 -2.37
N MET A 153 -20.85 7.94 -2.88
CA MET A 153 -20.78 6.50 -3.12
C MET A 153 -20.87 5.71 -1.80
N LEU A 154 -20.21 6.17 -0.73
CA LEU A 154 -20.27 5.49 0.56
C LEU A 154 -21.70 5.51 1.12
N ALA A 155 -22.35 6.67 1.11
CA ALA A 155 -23.74 6.81 1.54
C ALA A 155 -24.70 5.93 0.73
N TRP A 156 -24.51 5.86 -0.59
CA TRP A 156 -25.28 4.95 -1.45
C TRP A 156 -25.01 3.47 -1.11
N MET A 157 -23.74 3.09 -0.92
CA MET A 157 -23.38 1.71 -0.57
C MET A 157 -23.96 1.29 0.79
N GLU A 158 -24.02 2.19 1.77
CA GLU A 158 -24.65 1.90 3.07
C GLU A 158 -26.13 1.56 2.90
N LYS A 159 -26.88 2.35 2.12
CA LYS A 159 -28.29 2.07 1.80
C LYS A 159 -28.47 0.72 1.09
N VAL A 160 -27.55 0.35 0.20
CA VAL A 160 -27.59 -0.95 -0.50
C VAL A 160 -27.29 -2.12 0.44
N VAL A 161 -26.30 -1.98 1.32
CA VAL A 161 -25.94 -3.02 2.30
C VAL A 161 -27.08 -3.24 3.29
N ASP A 162 -27.71 -2.17 3.75
CA ASP A 162 -28.85 -2.22 4.66
C ASP A 162 -30.04 -2.97 4.04
N LYS A 163 -30.41 -2.63 2.79
CA LYS A 163 -31.47 -3.33 2.05
C LYS A 163 -31.11 -4.76 1.65
N HIS A 164 -29.83 -5.03 1.40
CA HIS A 164 -29.37 -6.32 0.86
C HIS A 164 -28.12 -6.83 1.60
N PRO A 165 -28.25 -7.27 2.87
CA PRO A 165 -27.11 -7.62 3.72
C PRO A 165 -26.32 -8.84 3.23
N LYS A 166 -26.95 -9.70 2.42
CA LYS A 166 -26.33 -10.93 1.86
C LYS A 166 -25.57 -10.68 0.55
N THR A 167 -25.48 -9.44 0.06
CA THR A 167 -24.82 -9.13 -1.21
C THR A 167 -23.31 -9.37 -1.14
N LYS A 168 -22.84 -10.45 -1.77
CA LYS A 168 -21.41 -10.77 -1.82
C LYS A 168 -20.66 -9.74 -2.67
N GLY A 169 -19.74 -9.02 -2.04
CA GLY A 169 -18.78 -8.15 -2.73
C GLY A 169 -18.91 -6.66 -2.41
N VAL A 170 -20.03 -6.23 -1.82
CA VAL A 170 -20.21 -4.85 -1.35
C VAL A 170 -19.48 -4.72 -0.01
N ARG A 171 -18.45 -3.86 0.02
CA ARG A 171 -17.66 -3.59 1.23
C ARG A 171 -17.55 -2.10 1.45
N LEU A 172 -18.12 -1.63 2.55
CA LEU A 172 -17.97 -0.26 3.02
C LEU A 172 -16.48 0.09 3.25
N TYR A 173 -16.18 1.38 3.27
CA TYR A 173 -14.84 1.94 3.44
C TYR A 173 -14.90 3.24 4.25
N SER A 174 -13.77 3.68 4.77
CA SER A 174 -13.62 5.00 5.38
C SER A 174 -13.16 5.99 4.32
N LEU A 175 -13.56 7.26 4.42
CA LEU A 175 -13.17 8.30 3.47
C LEU A 175 -11.67 8.57 3.53
N LEU A 176 -11.17 8.73 4.75
CA LEU A 176 -9.76 8.91 5.05
C LEU A 176 -9.25 7.73 5.88
N PRO A 177 -7.92 7.60 6.04
CA PRO A 177 -7.36 6.53 6.84
C PRO A 177 -7.94 6.48 8.25
N VAL A 178 -8.28 5.27 8.69
CA VAL A 178 -8.58 4.96 10.09
C VAL A 178 -7.59 3.88 10.49
N ALA A 179 -6.77 4.17 11.47
CA ALA A 179 -5.79 3.22 11.95
C ALA A 179 -6.48 2.12 12.76
N THR A 180 -6.53 0.91 12.21
CA THR A 180 -7.14 -0.25 12.87
C THR A 180 -6.16 -1.01 13.74
N THR A 181 -4.95 -0.48 13.96
CA THR A 181 -3.90 -1.13 14.76
C THR A 181 -3.39 -0.19 15.85
N PHE A 182 -3.40 -0.70 17.07
CA PHE A 182 -2.88 -0.03 18.28
C PHE A 182 -1.36 -0.21 18.44
N GLN A 183 -0.73 -0.80 17.43
CA GLN A 183 0.70 -0.99 17.32
C GLN A 183 1.47 0.33 17.43
N ALA A 184 2.60 0.32 18.15
CA ALA A 184 3.51 1.45 18.21
C ALA A 184 3.81 2.00 16.81
N ALA A 185 3.62 3.31 16.64
CA ALA A 185 3.95 4.00 15.40
C ALA A 185 5.46 4.06 15.28
N TYR A 186 5.98 3.91 14.06
CA TYR A 186 7.37 4.26 13.81
C TYR A 186 7.51 5.77 13.98
N VAL A 187 8.25 6.17 15.01
CA VAL A 187 8.68 7.54 15.21
C VAL A 187 9.95 7.73 14.40
N LYS A 188 9.96 8.76 13.57
CA LYS A 188 11.15 9.19 12.86
C LYS A 188 11.99 10.03 13.83
N LEU A 189 13.21 9.56 14.07
CA LEU A 189 14.27 10.25 14.77
C LEU A 189 15.17 10.90 13.72
N ASN A 190 14.92 12.18 13.48
CA ASN A 190 15.87 13.11 12.89
C ASN A 190 16.38 14.07 13.98
N ALA A 191 17.30 14.94 13.61
CA ALA A 191 17.94 15.81 14.57
C ALA A 191 16.96 16.82 15.24
N SER A 192 15.88 17.24 14.57
CA SER A 192 14.85 18.09 15.20
C SER A 192 13.99 17.33 16.22
N THR A 193 13.57 16.11 15.89
CA THR A 193 12.85 15.26 16.84
C THR A 193 13.73 14.82 18.01
N LEU A 194 15.04 14.62 17.78
CA LEU A 194 16.01 14.28 18.82
C LEU A 194 16.22 15.46 19.79
N HIS A 195 16.33 16.69 19.27
CA HIS A 195 16.32 17.90 20.11
C HIS A 195 15.08 17.92 21.02
N GLY A 196 13.89 17.73 20.44
CA GLY A 196 12.64 17.72 21.19
C GLY A 196 12.57 16.62 22.26
N LEU A 197 13.25 15.49 22.05
CA LEU A 197 13.36 14.42 23.04
C LEU A 197 14.36 14.77 24.14
N LEU A 198 15.58 15.19 23.79
CA LEU A 198 16.62 15.57 24.76
C LEU A 198 16.17 16.74 25.64
N ALA A 199 15.45 17.71 25.07
CA ALA A 199 14.88 18.81 25.83
C ALA A 199 13.84 18.39 26.88
N ARG A 200 13.25 17.18 26.79
CA ARG A 200 12.35 16.63 27.83
C ARG A 200 13.11 15.95 28.95
N PHE A 201 14.26 15.38 28.61
CA PHE A 201 15.10 14.65 29.55
C PHE A 201 16.22 15.53 30.09
N ILE A 202 16.08 16.85 29.96
CA ILE A 202 17.14 17.80 30.30
C ILE A 202 17.44 17.85 31.80
N ASP A 203 16.46 17.51 32.62
CA ASP A 203 16.59 17.42 34.08
C ASP A 203 17.29 16.13 34.53
N LEU A 204 17.55 15.18 33.61
CA LEU A 204 18.32 13.98 33.91
C LEU A 204 19.83 14.29 33.88
N PRO A 205 20.58 14.05 34.97
CA PRO A 205 22.01 14.32 35.03
C PRO A 205 22.82 13.63 33.92
N GLU A 206 22.41 12.44 33.49
CA GLU A 206 23.05 11.69 32.40
C GLU A 206 22.97 12.44 31.07
N VAL A 207 21.82 13.08 30.79
CA VAL A 207 21.61 13.85 29.57
C VAL A 207 22.39 15.15 29.64
N GLU A 208 22.36 15.85 30.77
CA GLU A 208 23.16 17.07 30.96
C GLU A 208 24.66 16.78 30.80
N ASN A 209 25.16 15.69 31.38
CA ASN A 209 26.54 15.26 31.26
C ASN A 209 26.91 14.87 29.82
N PHE A 210 26.04 14.14 29.13
CA PHE A 210 26.24 13.79 27.71
C PHE A 210 26.29 15.05 26.83
N LEU A 211 25.36 15.99 27.02
CA LEU A 211 25.34 17.25 26.29
C LEU A 211 26.62 18.06 26.52
N LYS A 212 27.13 18.11 27.75
CA LYS A 212 28.38 18.82 28.08
C LYS A 212 29.62 18.12 27.53
N LYS A 213 29.77 16.82 27.77
CA LYS A 213 31.01 16.07 27.45
C LYS A 213 31.12 15.73 25.96
N GLU A 214 30.05 15.21 25.37
CA GLU A 214 30.09 14.67 23.99
C GLU A 214 29.75 15.73 22.94
N LEU A 215 28.93 16.71 23.30
CA LEU A 215 28.43 17.74 22.38
C LEU A 215 28.91 19.17 22.70
N ASN A 216 29.63 19.37 23.80
CA ASN A 216 30.11 20.68 24.28
C ASN A 216 28.99 21.74 24.40
N ILE A 217 27.81 21.33 24.87
CA ILE A 217 26.64 22.19 25.08
C ILE A 217 26.46 22.45 26.57
N VAL A 218 26.64 23.71 26.99
CA VAL A 218 26.42 24.15 28.37
C VAL A 218 24.99 24.69 28.52
N LEU A 219 24.26 24.18 29.52
CA LEU A 219 22.90 24.61 29.82
C LEU A 219 22.91 25.86 30.70
N ALA A 220 22.15 26.88 30.31
CA ALA A 220 21.84 28.01 31.18
C ALA A 220 20.78 27.58 32.22
N LYS A 221 20.78 28.16 33.42
CA LYS A 221 19.74 27.90 34.44
C LYS A 221 18.74 29.06 34.48
N LYS A 222 17.46 28.76 34.72
CA LYS A 222 16.44 29.77 35.06
C LYS A 222 16.76 30.35 36.44
N ARG A 223 16.23 31.56 36.73
CA ARG A 223 16.24 32.15 38.09
C ARG A 223 15.62 31.21 39.15
N THR A 224 14.76 30.30 38.74
CA THR A 224 14.11 29.27 39.56
C THR A 224 14.96 27.99 39.76
N GLY A 225 16.22 27.97 39.32
CA GLY A 225 17.14 26.83 39.48
C GLY A 225 17.02 25.72 38.43
N SER A 226 15.91 25.65 37.67
CA SER A 226 15.70 24.65 36.61
C SER A 226 16.56 24.92 35.35
N PRO A 227 17.20 23.92 34.72
CA PRO A 227 17.91 24.07 33.45
C PRO A 227 17.00 24.63 32.32
N LEU A 228 17.51 25.56 31.51
CA LEU A 228 16.87 25.98 30.26
C LEU A 228 17.14 24.95 29.15
N PRO A 229 16.15 24.68 28.28
CA PRO A 229 16.43 24.01 27.01
C PRO A 229 17.48 24.79 26.21
N PHE A 230 18.47 24.07 25.67
CA PHE A 230 19.54 24.63 24.84
C PHE A 230 19.00 25.26 23.54
N ASN A 231 19.75 26.19 22.95
CA ASN A 231 19.29 26.94 21.78
C ASN A 231 19.10 26.02 20.56
N LYS A 232 17.85 25.92 20.06
CA LYS A 232 17.48 25.14 18.87
C LYS A 232 18.34 25.48 17.65
N LYS A 233 18.74 26.74 17.46
CA LYS A 233 19.61 27.16 16.34
C LYS A 233 21.04 26.61 16.45
N THR A 234 21.60 26.53 17.65
CA THR A 234 22.96 26.00 17.88
C THR A 234 23.00 24.50 17.67
N PHE A 235 22.01 23.79 18.22
CA PHE A 235 21.83 22.36 17.97
C PHE A 235 21.56 22.08 16.49
N GLN A 236 20.84 22.99 15.81
CA GLN A 236 20.58 22.94 14.36
C GLN A 236 21.81 23.11 13.46
N ARG A 237 22.93 23.63 13.97
CA ARG A 237 24.15 23.78 13.17
C ARG A 237 25.06 22.53 13.20
N ASN A 238 25.02 21.75 14.29
CA ASN A 238 25.84 20.55 14.48
C ASN A 238 25.04 19.24 14.32
N LEU A 239 23.86 19.28 13.67
CA LEU A 239 22.81 18.24 13.70
C LEU A 239 23.25 16.85 13.26
N SER A 240 23.92 16.75 12.12
CA SER A 240 24.32 15.45 11.56
C SER A 240 25.40 14.80 12.42
N GLU A 241 26.28 15.61 13.03
CA GLU A 241 27.32 15.11 13.93
C GLU A 241 26.73 14.58 15.24
N VAL A 242 25.73 15.29 15.80
CA VAL A 242 25.05 14.86 17.03
C VAL A 242 24.37 13.52 16.86
N ILE A 243 23.56 13.34 15.81
CA ILE A 243 22.85 12.07 15.59
C ILE A 243 23.83 10.94 15.27
N ARG A 244 24.96 11.24 14.61
CA ARG A 244 26.02 10.27 14.32
C ARG A 244 26.72 9.80 15.58
N LYS A 245 27.06 10.72 16.49
CA LYS A 245 27.68 10.43 17.80
C LYS A 245 26.73 9.66 18.72
N VAL A 246 25.47 10.09 18.84
CA VAL A 246 24.48 9.46 19.73
C VAL A 246 24.21 8.00 19.38
N PHE A 247 24.13 7.68 18.08
CA PHE A 247 23.71 6.36 17.62
C PHE A 247 24.84 5.52 17.02
N ASP A 248 26.09 6.02 17.06
CA ASP A 248 27.27 5.37 16.49
C ASP A 248 27.00 4.75 15.12
N VAL A 249 26.50 5.57 14.19
CA VAL A 249 25.97 5.08 12.90
C VAL A 249 27.06 4.81 11.86
N GLU A 250 28.30 5.23 12.13
CA GLU A 250 29.44 5.11 11.22
C GLU A 250 29.77 3.65 10.90
N GLN A 251 29.60 2.76 11.88
CA GLN A 251 29.79 1.32 11.72
C GLN A 251 28.88 0.69 10.64
N PHE A 252 27.76 1.33 10.30
CA PHE A 252 26.81 0.84 9.29
C PHE A 252 27.03 1.47 7.91
N GLU A 253 27.91 2.47 7.80
CA GLU A 253 28.23 3.09 6.53
C GLU A 253 29.13 2.19 5.67
N THR A 254 28.97 2.28 4.35
CA THR A 254 29.84 1.61 3.38
C THR A 254 30.27 2.62 2.32
N ARG A 255 31.27 2.26 1.50
CA ARG A 255 31.73 3.14 0.38
C ARG A 255 30.60 3.68 -0.48
N ASN A 256 29.55 2.87 -0.70
CA ASN A 256 28.44 3.19 -1.59
C ASN A 256 27.14 3.58 -0.85
N ARG A 257 27.13 3.58 0.48
CA ARG A 257 25.94 3.92 1.28
C ARG A 257 26.33 4.72 2.50
N LYS A 258 25.80 5.93 2.59
CA LYS A 258 26.02 6.87 3.68
C LYS A 258 24.74 7.06 4.47
N PHE A 259 24.89 7.38 5.75
CA PHE A 259 23.76 7.63 6.64
C PHE A 259 22.99 8.87 6.18
N ALA A 260 21.66 8.78 6.24
CA ALA A 260 20.73 9.79 5.74
C ALA A 260 20.16 10.71 6.82
N ASP A 261 20.81 10.79 7.99
CA ASP A 261 20.37 11.58 9.15
C ASP A 261 18.94 11.25 9.63
N GLU A 262 18.50 10.01 9.36
CA GLU A 262 17.15 9.54 9.65
C GLU A 262 17.15 8.11 10.20
N ILE A 263 16.72 7.96 11.45
CA ILE A 263 16.43 6.67 12.10
C ILE A 263 14.93 6.57 12.31
N LYS A 264 14.35 5.37 12.21
CA LYS A 264 12.95 5.12 12.61
C LYS A 264 12.92 4.04 13.66
N THR A 265 12.16 4.24 14.72
CA THR A 265 11.98 3.25 15.79
C THR A 265 10.52 3.13 16.18
N ASN A 266 10.10 1.93 16.56
CA ASN A 266 8.78 1.67 17.14
C ASN A 266 8.86 1.32 18.63
N GLY A 267 9.99 1.62 19.30
CA GLY A 267 10.23 1.27 20.71
C GLY A 267 10.78 -0.14 20.93
N TYR A 268 10.91 -0.96 19.88
CA TYR A 268 11.55 -2.28 19.94
C TYR A 268 12.62 -2.46 18.86
N GLY A 269 12.25 -2.23 17.59
CA GLY A 269 13.16 -2.30 16.46
C GLY A 269 13.49 -0.91 15.93
N ALA A 270 14.74 -0.73 15.51
CA ALA A 270 15.21 0.47 14.82
C ALA A 270 15.55 0.15 13.37
N SER A 271 15.32 1.12 12.47
CA SER A 271 15.77 1.08 11.08
C SER A 271 16.55 2.35 10.75
N ILE A 272 17.75 2.17 10.21
CA ILE A 272 18.65 3.24 9.80
C ILE A 272 18.44 3.50 8.31
N THR A 273 18.17 4.75 7.94
CA THR A 273 18.01 5.14 6.54
C THR A 273 19.38 5.42 5.94
N MET A 274 19.68 4.79 4.81
CA MET A 274 20.94 4.92 4.10
C MET A 274 20.69 5.44 2.68
N ILE A 275 21.45 6.44 2.25
CA ILE A 275 21.42 7.01 0.91
C ILE A 275 22.64 6.53 0.12
N ARG A 276 22.47 6.32 -1.20
CA ARG A 276 23.59 6.15 -2.12
C ARG A 276 24.01 7.53 -2.62
N PRO A 277 25.26 7.96 -2.43
CA PRO A 277 25.76 9.17 -3.06
C PRO A 277 25.63 9.02 -4.57
N VAL A 278 24.99 9.98 -5.24
CA VAL A 278 24.95 10.00 -6.70
C VAL A 278 26.34 10.38 -7.17
N THR A 279 27.06 9.43 -7.79
CA THR A 279 28.30 9.76 -8.50
C THR A 279 27.97 10.66 -9.68
N THR A 280 28.64 11.79 -9.75
CA THR A 280 28.49 12.89 -10.73
C THR A 280 28.49 12.42 -12.19
N THR A 281 29.02 11.24 -12.48
CA THR A 281 29.00 10.60 -13.81
C THR A 281 27.57 10.35 -14.34
N SER A 282 26.58 10.19 -13.46
CA SER A 282 25.19 9.90 -13.86
C SER A 282 24.32 11.14 -14.10
N VAL A 283 24.79 12.34 -13.73
CA VAL A 283 24.03 13.60 -13.87
C VAL A 283 24.26 14.27 -15.24
N VAL A 284 25.34 13.93 -15.94
CA VAL A 284 25.70 14.54 -17.24
C VAL A 284 24.66 14.23 -18.34
N VAL A 285 23.80 13.21 -18.17
CA VAL A 285 22.80 12.83 -19.18
C VAL A 285 21.44 13.56 -19.02
N VAL A 286 21.18 14.27 -17.91
CA VAL A 286 19.85 14.85 -17.63
C VAL A 286 19.83 16.38 -17.51
N GLU A 287 20.96 17.09 -17.60
CA GLU A 287 20.93 18.55 -17.72
C GLU A 287 20.57 19.02 -19.14
N LYS A 288 19.33 18.78 -19.57
CA LYS A 288 18.70 19.61 -20.59
C LYS A 288 18.18 20.90 -19.93
N LYS A 289 19.08 21.89 -19.91
CA LYS A 289 18.83 23.34 -19.99
C LYS A 289 17.70 23.88 -19.08
N ALA A 290 18.04 24.16 -17.83
CA ALA A 290 17.38 25.22 -17.08
C ALA A 290 17.66 26.57 -17.77
N SER A 291 16.65 27.15 -18.40
CA SER A 291 16.71 28.49 -18.98
C SER A 291 16.83 29.53 -17.87
N LYS A 292 18.02 30.14 -17.75
CA LYS A 292 18.24 31.38 -17.00
C LYS A 292 17.27 32.45 -17.52
N LYS A 293 16.31 32.85 -16.68
CA LYS A 293 15.43 34.00 -16.91
C LYS A 293 16.26 35.28 -16.81
N LYS A 294 16.86 35.73 -17.92
CA LYS A 294 17.50 37.05 -18.04
C LYS A 294 16.38 38.06 -18.33
N ARG A 295 16.19 39.02 -17.41
CA ARG A 295 15.44 40.26 -17.68
C ARG A 295 16.07 40.97 -18.87
N LYS A 296 15.27 41.32 -19.89
CA LYS A 296 15.65 42.34 -20.87
C LYS A 296 14.44 43.23 -21.16
N LYS A 297 14.73 44.52 -21.08
CA LYS A 297 13.89 45.69 -21.31
C LYS A 297 13.56 45.79 -22.81
N ASN A 298 12.41 46.39 -23.12
CA ASN A 298 11.93 46.69 -24.47
C ASN A 298 12.91 47.61 -25.22
N ASP A 299 13.05 47.42 -26.52
CA ASP A 299 12.78 48.45 -27.53
C ASP A 299 12.79 47.84 -28.94
N GLY A 300 12.01 48.45 -29.84
CA GLY A 300 11.51 47.87 -31.08
C GLY A 300 12.47 47.81 -32.26
N THR A 301 12.00 47.17 -33.34
CA THR A 301 11.84 47.66 -34.73
C THR A 301 11.77 46.44 -35.68
N ALA A 302 10.96 46.53 -36.72
CA ALA A 302 10.57 45.47 -37.65
C ALA A 302 11.67 45.07 -38.66
N GLU A 303 11.67 43.80 -39.12
CA GLU A 303 11.52 43.40 -40.55
C GLU A 303 11.72 41.87 -40.80
N LEU A 304 10.67 41.28 -41.41
CA LEU A 304 10.57 40.43 -42.60
C LEU A 304 11.59 39.31 -43.00
N VAL A 305 10.96 38.19 -43.44
CA VAL A 305 11.39 37.09 -44.35
C VAL A 305 12.29 35.99 -43.73
N SER A 306 11.89 34.72 -43.63
CA SER A 306 11.67 33.82 -44.77
C SER A 306 10.85 32.56 -44.41
N LYS A 307 10.03 32.14 -45.38
CA LYS A 307 9.27 30.88 -45.39
C LYS A 307 10.20 29.71 -45.73
N GLU A 308 10.27 28.69 -44.88
CA GLU A 308 10.65 27.34 -45.31
C GLU A 308 9.71 26.27 -44.74
N LYS A 309 9.13 25.50 -45.68
CA LYS A 309 8.23 24.36 -45.46
C LYS A 309 8.91 23.31 -44.58
N LYS A 310 8.43 23.10 -43.35
CA LYS A 310 8.73 21.87 -42.58
C LYS A 310 7.59 20.86 -42.72
N MET A 311 7.93 19.75 -43.39
CA MET A 311 7.19 18.51 -43.51
C MET A 311 6.42 18.14 -42.23
N ARG A 312 5.17 17.68 -42.41
CA ARG A 312 4.32 17.06 -41.39
C ARG A 312 5.07 15.93 -40.67
N LYS A 313 5.71 16.24 -39.55
CA LYS A 313 6.16 15.23 -38.60
C LYS A 313 4.93 14.63 -37.93
N LYS A 314 4.67 13.36 -38.24
CA LYS A 314 3.71 12.49 -37.55
C LYS A 314 3.90 12.69 -36.03
N LYS A 315 2.87 13.18 -35.35
CA LYS A 315 2.87 13.51 -33.93
C LYS A 315 3.15 12.23 -33.13
N VAL A 316 4.40 12.04 -32.71
CA VAL A 316 4.79 10.98 -31.79
C VAL A 316 4.19 11.33 -30.44
N LYS A 317 3.33 10.44 -29.91
CA LYS A 317 2.70 10.60 -28.60
C LYS A 317 3.77 10.73 -27.51
N THR A 318 3.55 11.60 -26.53
CA THR A 318 4.51 11.81 -25.46
C THR A 318 4.55 10.59 -24.50
N PRO A 319 5.69 10.35 -23.83
CA PRO A 319 5.87 9.19 -22.94
C PRO A 319 4.85 9.11 -21.80
N GLU A 320 4.32 10.23 -21.33
CA GLU A 320 3.29 10.26 -20.28
C GLU A 320 1.93 9.74 -20.78
N GLU A 321 1.59 9.91 -22.06
CA GLU A 321 0.29 9.52 -22.63
C GLU A 321 0.16 7.99 -22.81
N ILE A 322 1.28 7.27 -22.96
CA ILE A 322 1.30 5.80 -22.99
C ILE A 322 1.43 5.22 -21.58
N ALA A 323 1.98 6.01 -20.64
CA ALA A 323 2.32 5.54 -19.30
C ALA A 323 1.10 5.23 -18.44
N GLU A 324 -0.05 5.90 -18.59
CA GLU A 324 -1.11 5.79 -17.58
C GLU A 324 -1.95 4.49 -17.61
N GLU A 325 -1.87 3.66 -18.65
CA GLU A 325 -2.74 2.48 -18.80
C GLU A 325 -2.09 1.14 -18.46
N ASP A 326 -0.74 1.03 -18.43
CA ASP A 326 -0.07 -0.27 -18.21
C ASP A 326 1.15 -0.16 -17.26
N THR A 327 1.03 -0.78 -16.08
CA THR A 327 2.11 -0.83 -15.07
C THR A 327 3.34 -1.57 -15.60
N PHE A 328 3.14 -2.53 -16.51
CA PHE A 328 4.21 -3.26 -17.17
C PHE A 328 5.04 -2.35 -18.09
N ALA A 329 4.37 -1.51 -18.88
CA ALA A 329 5.03 -0.54 -19.75
C ALA A 329 5.87 0.45 -18.93
N LYS A 330 5.32 0.99 -17.83
CA LYS A 330 6.06 1.90 -16.94
C LYS A 330 7.36 1.30 -16.41
N GLU A 331 7.35 0.04 -15.98
CA GLU A 331 8.54 -0.61 -15.44
C GLU A 331 9.55 -1.00 -16.53
N LEU A 332 9.09 -1.35 -17.74
CA LEU A 332 9.95 -1.55 -18.90
C LEU A 332 10.64 -0.25 -19.34
N PHE A 333 9.93 0.87 -19.33
CA PHE A 333 10.49 2.18 -19.70
C PHE A 333 11.57 2.68 -18.73
N LYS A 334 11.61 2.17 -17.50
CA LYS A 334 12.68 2.47 -16.53
C LYS A 334 13.99 1.74 -16.84
N LEU A 335 13.98 0.78 -17.76
CA LEU A 335 15.18 0.06 -18.18
C LEU A 335 15.92 0.89 -19.21
N GLU A 336 17.25 0.81 -19.18
CA GLU A 336 18.09 1.52 -20.14
C GLU A 336 17.79 1.03 -21.58
N PRO A 337 17.92 1.90 -22.60
CA PRO A 337 17.60 1.55 -23.98
C PRO A 337 18.35 0.31 -24.49
N ASP A 338 19.59 0.14 -24.03
CA ASP A 338 20.53 -0.95 -24.30
C ASP A 338 20.41 -2.15 -23.33
N TYR A 339 19.50 -2.10 -22.35
CA TYR A 339 19.30 -3.21 -21.42
C TYR A 339 18.92 -4.51 -22.16
N SER A 340 19.78 -5.53 -22.04
CA SER A 340 19.61 -6.85 -22.62
C SER A 340 19.86 -7.94 -21.55
N PRO A 341 18.81 -8.59 -21.04
CA PRO A 341 18.96 -9.60 -20.01
C PRO A 341 19.48 -10.94 -20.55
N ASP A 342 20.47 -11.53 -19.88
CA ASP A 342 21.01 -12.87 -20.18
C ASP A 342 20.01 -13.97 -19.86
N VAL A 343 19.19 -13.77 -18.81
CA VAL A 343 18.26 -14.77 -18.29
C VAL A 343 16.89 -14.16 -18.09
N LEU A 344 15.87 -14.82 -18.65
CA LEU A 344 14.47 -14.44 -18.51
C LEU A 344 13.71 -15.48 -17.69
N ILE A 345 13.02 -15.05 -16.64
CA ILE A 345 12.23 -15.93 -15.76
C ILE A 345 10.79 -15.42 -15.70
N GLY A 346 9.83 -16.27 -16.05
CA GLY A 346 8.40 -16.00 -15.85
C GLY A 346 7.89 -16.70 -14.60
N ILE A 347 7.39 -15.95 -13.63
CA ILE A 347 6.83 -16.48 -12.38
C ILE A 347 5.34 -16.15 -12.32
N ASP A 348 4.53 -17.21 -12.27
CA ASP A 348 3.16 -17.13 -11.79
C ASP A 348 3.14 -17.69 -10.36
N PRO A 349 3.08 -16.85 -9.32
CA PRO A 349 3.02 -17.30 -7.94
C PRO A 349 1.64 -17.91 -7.66
N GLY A 350 1.36 -19.08 -8.23
CA GLY A 350 0.14 -19.83 -7.99
C GLY A 350 -0.07 -20.13 -6.50
N MET A 351 -1.32 -20.44 -6.12
CA MET A 351 -1.73 -20.60 -4.71
C MET A 351 -0.79 -21.49 -3.87
N ARG A 352 -0.28 -22.58 -4.43
CA ARG A 352 0.56 -23.54 -3.69
C ARG A 352 1.97 -23.01 -3.45
N SER A 353 2.58 -22.33 -4.41
CA SER A 353 3.92 -21.73 -4.26
C SER A 353 3.94 -20.62 -3.21
N LEU A 354 2.87 -19.81 -3.14
CA LEU A 354 2.69 -18.82 -2.07
C LEU A 354 2.39 -19.46 -0.71
N VAL A 355 1.64 -20.56 -0.66
CA VAL A 355 1.42 -21.32 0.59
C VAL A 355 2.71 -21.96 1.09
N THR A 356 3.56 -22.47 0.20
CA THR A 356 4.91 -22.93 0.54
C THR A 356 5.75 -21.77 1.08
N ALA A 357 5.68 -20.58 0.47
CA ALA A 357 6.35 -19.39 0.99
C ALA A 357 5.82 -18.94 2.36
N VAL A 358 4.50 -19.04 2.58
CA VAL A 358 3.83 -18.77 3.86
C VAL A 358 4.27 -19.76 4.94
N HIS A 359 4.40 -21.04 4.60
CA HIS A 359 4.85 -22.09 5.52
C HIS A 359 6.34 -21.92 5.88
N LEU A 360 7.20 -21.74 4.87
CA LEU A 360 8.63 -21.47 5.08
C LEU A 360 8.88 -20.15 5.85
N ALA A 361 7.98 -19.18 5.71
CA ALA A 361 8.02 -17.91 6.45
C ALA A 361 7.38 -17.97 7.85
N GLN A 362 7.02 -19.16 8.36
CA GLN A 362 6.41 -19.36 9.69
C GLN A 362 5.13 -18.53 9.92
N MET A 363 4.44 -18.13 8.85
CA MET A 363 3.27 -17.24 8.96
C MET A 363 2.04 -17.96 9.54
N ASN A 364 2.00 -19.30 9.48
CA ASN A 364 0.98 -20.09 10.14
C ASN A 364 1.21 -20.17 11.66
N ASP A 365 2.47 -20.22 12.10
CA ASP A 365 2.83 -20.20 13.53
C ASP A 365 2.41 -18.87 14.15
N PHE A 366 2.59 -17.77 13.42
CA PHE A 366 2.07 -16.46 13.81
C PHE A 366 0.54 -16.43 13.92
N ARG A 367 -0.17 -17.04 12.97
CA ARG A 367 -1.63 -17.14 13.08
C ARG A 367 -2.01 -17.94 14.33
N CYS A 368 -1.35 -19.08 14.56
CA CYS A 368 -1.56 -19.91 15.73
C CYS A 368 -1.32 -19.12 17.02
N TYR A 369 -0.23 -18.36 17.09
CA TYR A 369 0.07 -17.46 18.21
C TYR A 369 -1.04 -16.43 18.42
N ASN A 370 -1.50 -15.72 17.38
CA ASN A 370 -2.59 -14.74 17.53
C ASN A 370 -3.90 -15.37 17.99
N GLU A 371 -4.24 -16.55 17.47
CA GLU A 371 -5.43 -17.27 17.92
C GLU A 371 -5.28 -17.73 19.38
N ASN A 372 -4.09 -18.19 19.78
CA ASN A 372 -3.79 -18.55 21.17
C ASN A 372 -3.75 -17.32 22.09
N LEU A 373 -3.25 -16.17 21.63
CA LEU A 373 -3.27 -14.92 22.37
C LEU A 373 -4.71 -14.50 22.67
N LYS A 374 -5.60 -14.55 21.67
CA LYS A 374 -7.03 -14.28 21.88
C LYS A 374 -7.70 -15.27 22.82
N ARG A 375 -7.21 -16.51 22.89
CA ARG A 375 -7.72 -17.53 23.85
C ARG A 375 -7.22 -17.27 25.26
N ARG A 376 -5.95 -16.88 25.43
CA ARG A 376 -5.33 -16.55 26.73
C ARG A 376 -5.84 -15.23 27.29
N GLU A 377 -6.18 -14.29 26.41
CA GLU A 377 -6.64 -12.95 26.74
C GLU A 377 -8.07 -12.71 26.21
N PRO A 378 -9.11 -13.30 26.83
CA PRO A 378 -10.50 -13.17 26.39
C PRO A 378 -10.95 -11.70 26.34
N TRP A 379 -10.47 -10.86 27.26
CA TRP A 379 -10.81 -9.45 27.30
C TRP A 379 -10.32 -8.70 26.06
N TYR A 380 -9.05 -8.91 25.65
CA TYR A 380 -8.51 -8.38 24.39
C TYR A 380 -9.33 -8.85 23.18
N ALA A 381 -9.63 -10.15 23.13
CA ALA A 381 -10.42 -10.72 22.04
C ALA A 381 -11.83 -10.11 21.98
N GLY A 382 -12.49 -9.93 23.13
CA GLY A 382 -13.79 -9.31 23.27
C GLY A 382 -13.80 -7.87 22.76
N VAL A 383 -12.85 -7.05 23.24
CA VAL A 383 -12.73 -5.63 22.82
C VAL A 383 -12.48 -5.52 21.31
N ILE A 384 -11.57 -6.33 20.75
CA ILE A 384 -11.29 -6.31 19.31
C ILE A 384 -12.50 -6.77 18.49
N CYS A 385 -13.27 -7.74 18.99
CA CYS A 385 -14.47 -8.22 18.31
C CYS A 385 -15.62 -7.21 18.37
N ALA A 386 -15.77 -6.51 19.49
CA ALA A 386 -16.80 -5.51 19.71
C ALA A 386 -16.47 -4.12 19.12
N MET A 387 -15.19 -3.87 18.77
CA MET A 387 -14.74 -2.61 18.18
C MET A 387 -15.60 -2.24 16.95
N PRO A 388 -16.31 -1.10 16.99
CA PRO A 388 -17.22 -0.74 15.91
C PRO A 388 -16.46 -0.41 14.62
N SER A 389 -17.15 -0.58 13.49
CA SER A 389 -16.59 -0.17 12.20
C SER A 389 -16.70 1.34 12.00
N PHE A 390 -15.61 2.02 11.68
CA PHE A 390 -15.62 3.45 11.34
C PHE A 390 -15.87 3.73 9.85
N LYS A 391 -16.38 2.73 9.11
CA LYS A 391 -16.65 2.82 7.67
C LYS A 391 -18.08 3.29 7.44
N THR A 392 -18.33 4.57 7.73
CA THR A 392 -19.66 5.17 7.69
C THR A 392 -19.64 6.54 7.02
N SER A 393 -20.72 6.90 6.33
CA SER A 393 -20.95 8.27 5.85
C SER A 393 -21.65 9.15 6.90
N SER A 394 -22.32 8.55 7.90
CA SER A 394 -22.98 9.32 8.96
C SER A 394 -21.98 9.87 9.98
N TYR A 395 -22.01 11.19 10.18
CA TYR A 395 -21.27 11.89 11.25
C TYR A 395 -21.70 11.42 12.63
N ASP A 396 -23.00 11.39 12.93
CA ASP A 396 -23.51 11.09 14.28
C ASP A 396 -23.16 9.65 14.68
N LEU A 397 -23.31 8.71 13.74
CA LEU A 397 -22.95 7.31 13.97
C LEU A 397 -21.43 7.14 14.12
N TYR A 398 -20.63 7.90 13.39
CA TYR A 398 -19.17 7.91 13.57
C TYR A 398 -18.81 8.41 14.97
N PHE A 399 -19.46 9.50 15.40
CA PHE A 399 -19.20 10.15 16.67
C PHE A 399 -19.59 9.26 17.85
N GLN A 400 -20.77 8.64 17.80
CA GLN A 400 -21.21 7.64 18.79
C GLN A 400 -20.21 6.49 18.94
N ARG A 401 -19.65 5.99 17.82
CA ARG A 401 -18.66 4.89 17.83
C ARG A 401 -17.32 5.28 18.47
N LEU A 402 -17.00 6.57 18.56
CA LEU A 402 -15.77 7.03 19.23
C LEU A 402 -15.81 6.80 20.74
N GLN A 403 -17.00 6.77 21.37
CA GLN A 403 -17.13 6.48 22.79
C GLN A 403 -16.52 5.11 23.13
N PHE A 404 -16.85 4.07 22.35
CA PHE A 404 -16.25 2.74 22.52
C PHE A 404 -14.72 2.77 22.29
N PHE A 405 -14.26 3.56 21.33
CA PHE A 405 -12.83 3.68 21.06
C PHE A 405 -12.08 4.31 22.24
N TRP A 406 -12.53 5.44 22.77
CA TRP A 406 -11.87 6.12 23.90
C TRP A 406 -11.85 5.25 25.14
N LYS A 407 -12.97 4.59 25.46
CA LYS A 407 -13.11 3.67 26.61
C LYS A 407 -12.03 2.59 26.64
N HIS A 408 -11.65 2.08 25.46
CA HIS A 408 -10.72 0.95 25.35
C HIS A 408 -9.32 1.35 24.87
N LEU A 409 -9.08 2.63 24.57
CA LEU A 409 -7.85 3.10 23.95
C LEU A 409 -6.62 2.82 24.83
N ARG A 410 -6.69 3.20 26.12
CA ARG A 410 -5.60 3.03 27.09
C ARG A 410 -5.21 1.56 27.22
N PHE A 411 -6.20 0.69 27.39
CA PHE A 411 -6.00 -0.76 27.46
C PHE A 411 -5.31 -1.29 26.19
N LEU A 412 -5.83 -0.94 25.01
CA LEU A 412 -5.31 -1.46 23.74
C LEU A 412 -3.89 -0.97 23.43
N LEU A 413 -3.56 0.27 23.83
CA LEU A 413 -2.22 0.81 23.71
C LEU A 413 -1.23 0.14 24.67
N ALA A 414 -1.62 -0.02 25.95
CA ALA A 414 -0.79 -0.70 26.94
C ALA A 414 -0.51 -2.16 26.54
N PHE A 415 -1.56 -2.90 26.16
CA PHE A 415 -1.45 -4.27 25.68
C PHE A 415 -0.56 -4.38 24.43
N SER A 416 -0.68 -3.42 23.49
CA SER A 416 0.15 -3.42 22.28
C SER A 416 1.60 -2.98 22.50
N ALA A 417 1.89 -2.35 23.65
CA ALA A 417 3.23 -1.94 24.06
C ALA A 417 3.95 -3.02 24.86
N GLU A 418 3.27 -4.08 25.29
CA GLU A 418 3.90 -5.19 26.01
C GLU A 418 5.04 -5.82 25.21
N GLN A 419 6.18 -6.04 25.88
CA GLN A 419 7.41 -6.54 25.26
C GLN A 419 7.21 -7.87 24.54
N ALA A 420 6.33 -8.75 25.04
CA ALA A 420 6.00 -9.99 24.37
C ALA A 420 5.39 -9.73 22.98
N PHE A 421 4.42 -8.82 22.89
CA PHE A 421 3.76 -8.47 21.62
C PHE A 421 4.75 -7.86 20.61
N LEU A 422 5.61 -6.95 21.08
CA LEU A 422 6.64 -6.31 20.24
C LEU A 422 7.73 -7.29 19.78
N ARG A 423 8.25 -8.13 20.68
CA ARG A 423 9.28 -9.15 20.41
C ARG A 423 8.82 -10.17 19.37
N TRP A 424 7.60 -10.68 19.51
CA TRP A 424 7.04 -11.64 18.57
C TRP A 424 6.89 -11.03 17.18
N ARG A 425 6.48 -9.77 17.08
CA ARG A 425 6.38 -9.07 15.80
C ARG A 425 7.72 -8.88 15.12
N PHE A 426 8.73 -8.40 15.85
CA PHE A 426 10.08 -8.26 15.29
C PHE A 426 10.61 -9.61 14.80
N THR A 427 10.37 -10.67 15.59
CA THR A 427 10.73 -12.04 15.22
C THR A 427 10.01 -12.48 13.94
N GLN A 428 8.73 -12.17 13.80
CA GLN A 428 7.94 -12.43 12.59
C GLN A 428 8.52 -11.71 11.36
N ASP A 429 8.76 -10.41 11.45
CA ASP A 429 9.26 -9.64 10.31
C ASP A 429 10.65 -10.16 9.88
N ARG A 430 11.50 -10.52 10.85
CA ARG A 430 12.81 -11.15 10.60
C ARG A 430 12.68 -12.53 9.95
N ALA A 431 11.82 -13.40 10.48
CA ALA A 431 11.59 -14.74 9.94
C ALA A 431 11.04 -14.69 8.52
N LYS A 432 10.07 -13.81 8.28
CA LYS A 432 9.51 -13.53 6.95
C LYS A 432 10.58 -13.02 5.99
N MET A 433 11.41 -12.07 6.41
CA MET A 433 12.50 -11.56 5.57
C MET A 433 13.51 -12.66 5.22
N LYS A 434 13.92 -13.48 6.19
CA LYS A 434 14.85 -14.61 5.97
C LYS A 434 14.27 -15.62 4.98
N ALA A 435 13.01 -16.01 5.15
CA ALA A 435 12.36 -16.97 4.26
C ALA A 435 12.20 -16.43 2.83
N LEU A 436 11.80 -15.16 2.69
CA LEU A 436 11.69 -14.50 1.40
C LEU A 436 13.04 -14.36 0.69
N ASP A 437 14.11 -14.02 1.42
CA ASP A 437 15.45 -13.96 0.84
C ASP A 437 15.96 -15.36 0.46
N ALA A 438 15.69 -16.39 1.26
CA ALA A 438 16.03 -17.77 0.91
C ALA A 438 15.33 -18.21 -0.39
N LEU A 439 14.05 -17.88 -0.55
CA LEU A 439 13.30 -18.15 -1.78
C LEU A 439 13.84 -17.35 -2.98
N ALA A 440 14.17 -16.07 -2.77
CA ALA A 440 14.76 -15.24 -3.81
C ALA A 440 16.15 -15.76 -4.23
N LYS A 441 16.97 -16.23 -3.28
CA LYS A 441 18.27 -16.87 -3.51
C LYS A 441 18.13 -18.20 -4.25
N ARG A 442 17.06 -18.97 -4.01
CA ARG A 442 16.78 -20.20 -4.78
C ARG A 442 16.48 -19.91 -6.25
N LEU A 443 15.80 -18.80 -6.55
CA LEU A 443 15.50 -18.40 -7.92
C LEU A 443 16.69 -17.74 -8.61
N VAL A 444 17.43 -16.91 -7.88
CA VAL A 444 18.60 -16.17 -8.36
C VAL A 444 19.75 -16.36 -7.37
N PRO A 445 20.53 -17.46 -7.51
CA PRO A 445 21.62 -17.79 -6.59
C PRO A 445 22.71 -16.72 -6.56
N LYS A 446 23.11 -16.23 -7.74
CA LYS A 446 24.06 -15.13 -7.92
C LYS A 446 23.28 -13.87 -8.30
N ALA A 447 23.37 -12.82 -7.49
CA ALA A 447 22.69 -11.57 -7.76
C ALA A 447 23.24 -10.93 -9.04
N SER A 448 22.37 -10.68 -10.02
CA SER A 448 22.73 -10.03 -11.28
C SER A 448 21.53 -9.26 -11.82
N LYS A 449 21.77 -8.01 -12.23
CA LYS A 449 20.76 -7.18 -12.90
C LYS A 449 20.47 -7.60 -14.33
N GLN A 450 21.29 -8.51 -14.90
CA GLN A 450 21.00 -9.14 -16.19
C GLN A 450 19.99 -10.29 -16.10
N VAL A 451 19.61 -10.71 -14.89
CA VAL A 451 18.46 -11.60 -14.71
C VAL A 451 17.19 -10.76 -14.65
N CYS A 452 16.28 -10.95 -15.60
CA CYS A 452 14.99 -10.28 -15.65
C CYS A 452 13.85 -11.25 -15.33
N ILE A 453 13.07 -10.90 -14.30
CA ILE A 453 11.99 -11.70 -13.75
C ILE A 453 10.66 -11.00 -14.00
N ALA A 454 9.78 -11.66 -14.73
CA ALA A 454 8.37 -11.32 -14.83
C ALA A 454 7.59 -11.92 -13.67
N TYR A 455 6.88 -11.10 -12.91
CA TYR A 455 6.13 -11.55 -11.73
C TYR A 455 4.64 -11.22 -11.86
N GLY A 456 3.78 -12.21 -11.63
CA GLY A 456 2.32 -12.06 -11.70
C GLY A 456 1.75 -11.20 -10.58
N ASP A 457 0.88 -10.25 -10.92
CA ASP A 457 0.21 -9.35 -9.99
C ASP A 457 -0.98 -9.98 -9.24
N TRP A 458 -0.74 -11.08 -8.51
CA TRP A 458 -1.76 -11.83 -7.77
C TRP A 458 -2.86 -10.94 -7.15
N SER A 459 -4.05 -10.97 -7.75
CA SER A 459 -5.14 -10.02 -7.47
C SER A 459 -6.11 -10.48 -6.37
N ARG A 460 -5.92 -11.69 -5.82
CA ARG A 460 -6.84 -12.27 -4.83
C ARG A 460 -6.57 -11.73 -3.42
N ARG A 461 -7.46 -10.82 -2.97
CA ARG A 461 -7.33 -10.07 -1.72
C ARG A 461 -7.75 -10.83 -0.46
N THR A 462 -8.63 -11.81 -0.59
CA THR A 462 -8.98 -12.70 0.52
C THR A 462 -7.93 -13.79 0.59
N GLY A 463 -7.20 -13.87 1.70
CA GLY A 463 -6.32 -15.00 2.01
C GLY A 463 -7.07 -16.32 1.80
N ILE A 464 -6.33 -17.39 1.55
CA ILE A 464 -6.94 -18.71 1.38
C ILE A 464 -7.58 -19.10 2.71
N LYS A 465 -8.82 -19.59 2.69
CA LYS A 465 -9.50 -20.07 3.92
C LYS A 465 -8.58 -21.08 4.62
N GLY A 466 -8.20 -20.79 5.85
CA GLY A 466 -7.28 -21.65 6.61
C GLY A 466 -5.79 -21.42 6.35
N HIS A 467 -5.36 -20.39 5.61
CA HIS A 467 -3.96 -19.96 5.47
C HIS A 467 -3.78 -18.45 5.61
N ALA A 468 -2.60 -18.01 6.06
CA ALA A 468 -2.25 -16.59 6.02
C ALA A 468 -2.15 -16.08 4.56
N SER A 469 -2.38 -14.79 4.35
CA SER A 469 -2.21 -14.16 3.04
C SER A 469 -0.73 -14.21 2.61
N GLY A 470 -0.48 -14.57 1.35
CA GLY A 470 0.88 -14.67 0.81
C GLY A 470 1.63 -13.33 0.78
N PRO A 471 2.95 -13.31 1.02
CA PRO A 471 3.76 -12.10 1.10
C PRO A 471 4.16 -11.53 -0.28
N VAL A 472 3.21 -11.35 -1.19
CA VAL A 472 3.42 -10.97 -2.60
C VAL A 472 4.35 -9.76 -2.76
N LYS A 473 4.03 -8.63 -2.11
CA LYS A 473 4.86 -7.42 -2.15
C LYS A 473 6.25 -7.63 -1.56
N GLY A 474 6.34 -8.32 -0.41
CA GLY A 474 7.61 -8.57 0.24
C GLY A 474 8.53 -9.45 -0.61
N PHE A 475 7.97 -10.41 -1.33
CA PHE A 475 8.74 -11.29 -2.21
C PHE A 475 9.25 -10.55 -3.44
N VAL A 476 8.42 -9.70 -4.06
CA VAL A 476 8.87 -8.83 -5.16
C VAL A 476 10.04 -7.94 -4.72
N GLU A 477 9.97 -7.34 -3.54
CA GLU A 477 11.07 -6.53 -3.00
C GLU A 477 12.33 -7.35 -2.72
N ALA A 478 12.19 -8.60 -2.25
CA ALA A 478 13.34 -9.51 -2.11
C ALA A 478 13.98 -9.85 -3.47
N LEU A 479 13.18 -10.08 -4.51
CA LEU A 479 13.67 -10.33 -5.88
C LEU A 479 14.37 -9.11 -6.46
N LYS A 480 13.82 -7.90 -6.29
CA LYS A 480 14.44 -6.65 -6.77
C LYS A 480 15.83 -6.38 -6.19
N ARG A 481 16.15 -6.92 -5.01
CA ARG A 481 17.51 -6.82 -4.45
C ARG A 481 18.53 -7.67 -5.21
N ARG A 482 18.10 -8.75 -5.86
CA ARG A 482 18.96 -9.72 -6.54
C ARG A 482 18.90 -9.66 -8.06
N ALA A 483 17.79 -9.20 -8.63
CA ALA A 483 17.49 -9.21 -10.05
C ALA A 483 16.69 -7.97 -10.48
N THR A 484 16.41 -7.86 -11.78
CA THR A 484 15.43 -6.92 -12.32
C THR A 484 14.06 -7.59 -12.29
N ALA A 485 13.13 -7.11 -11.46
CA ALA A 485 11.82 -7.73 -11.27
C ALA A 485 10.70 -6.80 -11.75
N ILE A 486 9.92 -7.27 -12.72
CA ILE A 486 8.87 -6.53 -13.41
C ILE A 486 7.51 -7.14 -13.07
N PRO A 487 6.62 -6.42 -12.37
CA PRO A 487 5.25 -6.87 -12.15
C PRO A 487 4.43 -6.80 -13.45
N MET A 488 3.58 -7.80 -13.69
CA MET A 488 2.71 -7.86 -14.89
C MET A 488 1.29 -8.31 -14.54
N ASP A 489 0.28 -7.77 -15.23
CA ASP A 489 -1.11 -8.22 -15.11
C ASP A 489 -1.23 -9.71 -15.50
N GLU A 490 -1.84 -10.54 -14.65
CA GLU A 490 -2.08 -11.98 -14.87
C GLU A 490 -3.30 -12.28 -15.77
N TYR A 491 -3.93 -11.27 -16.39
CA TYR A 491 -5.16 -11.48 -17.16
C TYR A 491 -5.04 -12.61 -18.19
N ARG A 492 -5.86 -13.67 -17.97
CA ARG A 492 -5.97 -14.92 -18.75
C ARG A 492 -4.74 -15.84 -18.79
N THR A 493 -3.66 -15.54 -18.07
CA THR A 493 -2.41 -16.35 -18.09
C THR A 493 -2.65 -17.80 -17.68
N SER A 494 -3.55 -18.05 -16.74
CA SER A 494 -3.87 -19.41 -16.26
C SER A 494 -4.89 -20.18 -17.11
N ILE A 495 -5.57 -19.53 -18.06
CA ILE A 495 -6.68 -20.14 -18.83
C ILE A 495 -6.45 -20.15 -20.34
N ALA A 496 -5.47 -19.42 -20.86
CA ALA A 496 -5.05 -19.52 -22.26
C ALA A 496 -3.90 -20.54 -22.38
N CYS A 497 -3.96 -21.41 -23.39
CA CYS A 497 -2.91 -22.38 -23.67
C CYS A 497 -1.61 -21.67 -24.05
N SER A 498 -0.48 -22.00 -23.44
CA SER A 498 0.81 -21.37 -23.78
C SER A 498 1.39 -21.79 -25.14
N CYS A 499 0.80 -22.79 -25.81
CA CYS A 499 1.23 -23.20 -27.15
C CYS A 499 0.37 -22.59 -28.26
N CYS A 500 -0.94 -22.43 -28.05
CA CYS A 500 -1.86 -22.01 -29.12
C CYS A 500 -2.82 -20.89 -28.71
N HIS A 501 -2.67 -20.34 -27.52
CA HIS A 501 -3.46 -19.26 -26.91
C HIS A 501 -4.99 -19.45 -26.86
N GLN A 502 -5.49 -20.61 -27.26
CA GLN A 502 -6.90 -20.98 -27.11
C GLN A 502 -7.26 -21.18 -25.64
N ARG A 503 -8.54 -20.98 -25.32
CA ARG A 503 -9.07 -21.13 -23.96
C ARG A 503 -9.06 -22.59 -23.54
N LEU A 504 -8.35 -22.89 -22.46
CA LEU A 504 -8.30 -24.22 -21.85
C LEU A 504 -9.61 -24.54 -21.13
N LYS A 505 -9.99 -25.82 -21.15
CA LYS A 505 -11.13 -26.35 -20.37
C LYS A 505 -10.64 -27.13 -19.16
N GLN A 506 -11.48 -27.21 -18.14
CA GLN A 506 -11.13 -27.93 -16.91
C GLN A 506 -11.11 -29.44 -17.16
N THR A 507 -10.04 -30.11 -16.74
CA THR A 507 -9.93 -31.56 -16.89
C THR A 507 -10.64 -32.27 -15.73
N ARG A 508 -11.36 -33.35 -16.04
CA ARG A 508 -11.84 -34.31 -15.05
C ARG A 508 -10.84 -35.45 -14.97
N LEU A 509 -10.24 -35.64 -13.80
CA LEU A 509 -9.28 -36.71 -13.55
C LEU A 509 -9.89 -37.75 -12.61
N PHE A 510 -9.45 -38.99 -12.77
CA PHE A 510 -9.73 -40.08 -11.83
C PHE A 510 -9.13 -39.73 -10.47
N THR A 511 -9.88 -39.86 -9.38
CA THR A 511 -9.32 -39.51 -8.06
C THR A 511 -9.60 -40.50 -6.93
N LYS A 512 -10.66 -41.33 -6.95
CA LYS A 512 -10.85 -42.40 -5.96
C LYS A 512 -11.63 -43.59 -6.53
N MET A 513 -11.25 -44.79 -6.10
CA MET A 513 -12.08 -46.00 -6.11
C MET A 513 -12.92 -45.98 -4.83
N LYS A 514 -14.26 -46.10 -4.93
CA LYS A 514 -15.15 -46.30 -3.78
C LYS A 514 -15.92 -47.61 -3.96
N ARG A 515 -16.18 -48.33 -2.85
CA ARG A 515 -17.11 -49.46 -2.84
C ARG A 515 -18.54 -48.90 -2.93
N LYS A 516 -19.50 -49.69 -3.43
CA LYS A 516 -20.90 -49.25 -3.61
C LYS A 516 -21.54 -48.72 -2.33
N GLU A 517 -21.06 -49.15 -1.16
CA GLU A 517 -21.58 -48.81 0.17
C GLU A 517 -21.28 -47.37 0.65
N ASP A 518 -20.31 -46.64 0.05
CA ASP A 518 -19.89 -45.31 0.51
C ASP A 518 -20.77 -44.13 0.00
N GLU A 519 -22.06 -44.38 -0.31
CA GLU A 519 -22.92 -43.53 -1.14
C GLU A 519 -23.51 -42.28 -0.46
N VAL A 520 -23.32 -42.08 0.84
CA VAL A 520 -23.92 -40.94 1.55
C VAL A 520 -23.12 -39.66 1.31
N GLY A 521 -23.51 -38.89 0.29
CA GLY A 521 -23.25 -37.44 0.26
C GLY A 521 -22.46 -36.91 -0.93
N ILE A 522 -22.97 -37.03 -2.17
CA ILE A 522 -22.61 -36.10 -3.26
C ILE A 522 -23.85 -35.86 -4.14
N ARG A 523 -24.30 -34.60 -4.25
CA ARG A 523 -25.29 -34.16 -5.25
C ARG A 523 -24.80 -34.56 -6.65
N GLN A 524 -25.45 -35.55 -7.26
CA GLN A 524 -25.20 -35.94 -8.64
C GLN A 524 -25.76 -34.88 -9.60
N LYS A 525 -25.09 -34.70 -10.73
CA LYS A 525 -25.64 -33.92 -11.84
C LYS A 525 -26.53 -34.88 -12.62
N GLU A 526 -27.82 -34.59 -12.69
CA GLU A 526 -28.87 -35.52 -13.18
C GLU A 526 -28.75 -35.96 -14.64
N ARG A 527 -27.92 -35.30 -15.47
CA ARG A 527 -27.69 -35.72 -16.86
C ARG A 527 -26.23 -35.60 -17.28
N LEU A 528 -25.64 -36.74 -17.65
CA LEU A 528 -24.37 -36.83 -18.39
C LEU A 528 -24.66 -36.56 -19.88
N SER A 529 -23.79 -35.81 -20.55
CA SER A 529 -23.85 -35.58 -21.99
C SER A 529 -23.47 -36.84 -22.79
N MET A 530 -23.96 -36.97 -24.01
CA MET A 530 -23.65 -38.10 -24.91
C MET A 530 -22.15 -38.33 -25.13
N LYS A 531 -21.34 -37.26 -25.14
CA LYS A 531 -19.87 -37.36 -25.21
C LYS A 531 -19.26 -37.98 -23.94
N GLU A 532 -19.87 -37.79 -22.77
CA GLU A 532 -19.46 -38.39 -21.50
C GLU A 532 -19.83 -39.87 -21.45
N VAL A 533 -21.01 -40.25 -21.94
CA VAL A 533 -21.43 -41.66 -22.07
C VAL A 533 -20.47 -42.41 -22.99
N LYS A 534 -20.16 -41.84 -24.17
CA LYS A 534 -19.25 -42.47 -25.14
C LYS A 534 -17.86 -42.72 -24.56
N LYS A 535 -17.34 -41.78 -23.76
CA LYS A 535 -16.04 -41.91 -23.09
C LYS A 535 -16.04 -42.93 -21.95
N ILE A 536 -17.15 -43.04 -21.23
CA ILE A 536 -17.33 -44.07 -20.18
C ILE A 536 -17.40 -45.47 -20.81
N VAL A 537 -18.11 -45.61 -21.93
CA VAL A 537 -18.24 -46.86 -22.70
C VAL A 537 -16.89 -47.28 -23.29
N GLU A 538 -16.16 -46.36 -23.91
CA GLU A 538 -14.84 -46.62 -24.48
C GLU A 538 -13.82 -47.03 -23.41
N MET A 539 -13.92 -46.44 -22.20
CA MET A 539 -13.08 -46.82 -21.06
C MET A 539 -13.52 -48.09 -20.34
N ALA A 540 -14.76 -48.55 -20.52
CA ALA A 540 -15.23 -49.84 -19.99
C ALA A 540 -14.57 -51.02 -20.72
N ARG A 541 -14.19 -50.84 -21.99
CA ARG A 541 -13.52 -51.86 -22.82
C ARG A 541 -12.09 -52.18 -22.37
N PHE A 542 -11.45 -51.30 -21.60
CA PHE A 542 -10.10 -51.49 -21.04
C PHE A 542 -10.10 -51.82 -19.54
N ARG A 543 -11.26 -52.20 -18.97
CA ARG A 543 -11.34 -52.54 -17.53
C ARG A 543 -10.67 -53.88 -17.24
N ASN A 544 -9.75 -53.86 -16.28
CA ASN A 544 -9.25 -55.08 -15.64
C ASN A 544 -10.41 -55.78 -14.91
N PRO A 545 -10.70 -57.08 -15.17
CA PRO A 545 -11.82 -57.81 -14.56
C PRO A 545 -11.85 -57.77 -13.03
N LYS A 546 -10.67 -57.65 -12.40
CA LYS A 546 -10.51 -57.52 -10.93
C LYS A 546 -11.03 -56.20 -10.32
N LEU A 547 -11.59 -55.29 -11.15
CA LEU A 547 -12.09 -53.98 -10.74
C LEU A 547 -13.59 -53.76 -11.03
N ALA A 548 -14.34 -54.83 -11.36
CA ALA A 548 -15.76 -54.75 -11.71
C ALA A 548 -16.65 -54.09 -10.64
N ASP A 549 -16.35 -54.33 -9.36
CA ASP A 549 -17.15 -53.85 -8.22
C ASP A 549 -16.88 -52.40 -7.79
N LYS A 550 -15.95 -51.69 -8.44
CA LYS A 550 -15.51 -50.35 -8.03
C LYS A 550 -16.08 -49.28 -8.96
N LYS A 551 -16.89 -48.35 -8.42
CA LYS A 551 -17.49 -47.23 -9.19
C LYS A 551 -16.45 -46.13 -9.41
N VAL A 552 -16.23 -45.76 -10.67
CA VAL A 552 -15.29 -44.69 -11.06
C VAL A 552 -15.91 -43.33 -10.76
N VAL A 553 -15.32 -42.55 -9.85
CA VAL A 553 -15.71 -41.16 -9.59
C VAL A 553 -14.78 -40.19 -10.34
N LEU A 554 -15.30 -39.55 -11.39
CA LEU A 554 -14.63 -38.48 -12.11
C LEU A 554 -14.83 -37.15 -11.39
N LYS A 555 -13.79 -36.59 -10.76
CA LYS A 555 -13.82 -35.23 -10.19
C LYS A 555 -13.10 -34.22 -11.09
N CYS A 556 -13.72 -33.06 -11.27
CA CYS A 556 -13.04 -31.90 -11.87
C CYS A 556 -11.87 -31.49 -10.98
N THR A 557 -10.64 -31.56 -11.50
CA THR A 557 -9.48 -31.02 -10.79
C THR A 557 -9.28 -29.56 -11.21
N ARG A 558 -8.92 -28.68 -10.28
CA ARG A 558 -8.65 -27.27 -10.60
C ARG A 558 -7.26 -27.07 -11.24
N ASN A 559 -6.36 -28.03 -11.04
CA ASN A 559 -4.93 -27.87 -11.36
C ASN A 559 -4.55 -28.38 -12.75
N ALA A 560 -5.36 -29.26 -13.34
CA ALA A 560 -5.13 -29.78 -14.68
C ALA A 560 -6.15 -29.19 -15.65
N LEU A 561 -5.65 -28.70 -16.77
CA LEU A 561 -6.42 -28.08 -17.83
C LEU A 561 -6.18 -28.83 -19.14
N ARG A 562 -7.18 -28.89 -20.00
CA ARG A 562 -7.12 -29.54 -21.32
C ARG A 562 -7.18 -28.49 -22.41
N CYS A 563 -6.31 -28.61 -23.40
CA CYS A 563 -6.43 -27.84 -24.62
C CYS A 563 -7.51 -28.47 -25.52
N THR A 564 -8.43 -27.65 -26.04
CA THR A 564 -9.48 -28.13 -26.96
C THR A 564 -9.02 -28.17 -28.41
N ASN A 565 -7.87 -27.57 -28.72
CA ASN A 565 -7.29 -27.59 -30.05
C ASN A 565 -6.69 -28.98 -30.32
N SER A 566 -7.26 -29.73 -31.26
CA SER A 566 -6.77 -31.05 -31.68
C SER A 566 -5.36 -30.99 -32.29
N GLY A 567 -4.99 -29.87 -32.92
CA GLY A 567 -3.64 -29.66 -33.48
C GLY A 567 -2.61 -29.18 -32.45
N CYS A 568 -3.00 -28.94 -31.21
CA CYS A 568 -2.07 -28.50 -30.18
C CYS A 568 -1.39 -29.71 -29.53
N LYS A 569 -0.06 -29.81 -29.65
CA LYS A 569 0.75 -30.86 -29.01
C LYS A 569 0.57 -30.92 -27.50
N ALA A 570 0.21 -29.80 -26.87
CA ALA A 570 -0.06 -29.73 -25.44
C ALA A 570 -1.52 -30.14 -25.14
N ASN A 571 -1.75 -31.45 -25.03
CA ASN A 571 -3.05 -32.02 -24.69
C ASN A 571 -3.54 -31.57 -23.30
N PHE A 572 -2.63 -31.59 -22.32
CA PHE A 572 -2.92 -31.25 -20.93
C PHE A 572 -1.86 -30.32 -20.35
N TRP A 573 -2.31 -29.41 -19.49
CA TRP A 573 -1.48 -28.45 -18.79
C TRP A 573 -1.70 -28.54 -17.30
N ASN A 574 -0.60 -28.52 -16.54
CA ASN A 574 -0.66 -27.99 -15.19
C ASN A 574 -0.93 -26.47 -15.29
N ARG A 575 -1.97 -26.01 -14.60
CA ARG A 575 -2.42 -24.61 -14.62
C ARG A 575 -1.30 -23.62 -14.28
N ASP A 576 -0.53 -23.91 -13.24
CA ASP A 576 0.51 -23.01 -12.74
C ASP A 576 1.71 -22.97 -13.71
N VAL A 577 2.08 -24.12 -14.30
CA VAL A 577 3.14 -24.20 -15.32
C VAL A 577 2.76 -23.47 -16.61
N ASN A 578 1.51 -23.62 -17.05
CA ASN A 578 0.98 -22.91 -18.21
C ASN A 578 1.00 -21.39 -17.99
N ALA A 579 0.58 -20.94 -16.80
CA ALA A 579 0.62 -19.53 -16.46
C ALA A 579 2.06 -18.97 -16.43
N ALA A 580 3.01 -19.68 -15.82
CA ALA A 580 4.41 -19.27 -15.81
C ALA A 580 5.01 -19.17 -17.23
N ARG A 581 4.66 -20.09 -18.14
CA ARG A 581 5.07 -20.03 -19.55
C ARG A 581 4.48 -18.81 -20.27
N ASN A 582 3.19 -18.53 -20.06
CA ASN A 582 2.54 -17.34 -20.62
C ASN A 582 3.17 -16.04 -20.08
N MET A 583 3.56 -16.02 -18.81
CA MET A 583 4.28 -14.89 -18.20
C MET A 583 5.64 -14.67 -18.87
N LEU A 584 6.41 -15.74 -19.09
CA LEU A 584 7.68 -15.64 -19.81
C LEU A 584 7.49 -15.13 -21.24
N GLU A 585 6.44 -15.58 -21.93
CA GLU A 585 6.13 -15.14 -23.30
C GLU A 585 5.73 -13.66 -23.37
N LEU A 586 4.94 -13.18 -22.40
CA LEU A 586 4.59 -11.77 -22.27
C LEU A 586 5.85 -10.90 -22.01
N LEU A 587 6.77 -11.36 -21.16
CA LEU A 587 8.02 -10.65 -20.91
C LEU A 587 8.88 -10.55 -22.17
N LYS A 588 9.07 -11.67 -22.88
CA LYS A 588 9.81 -11.71 -24.15
C LYS A 588 9.19 -10.77 -25.18
N SER A 589 7.86 -10.77 -25.28
CA SER A 589 7.13 -9.90 -26.22
C SER A 589 7.29 -8.41 -25.86
N GLY A 590 7.25 -8.08 -24.57
CA GLY A 590 7.45 -6.72 -24.09
C GLY A 590 8.87 -6.20 -24.36
N LEU A 591 9.90 -7.01 -24.08
CA LEU A 591 11.31 -6.64 -24.31
C LEU A 591 11.65 -6.51 -25.79
N LYS A 592 11.07 -7.34 -26.67
CA LYS A 592 11.21 -7.18 -28.13
C LYS A 592 10.48 -5.94 -28.66
N GLY A 593 9.48 -5.44 -27.93
CA GLY A 593 8.58 -4.39 -28.35
C GLY A 593 8.96 -2.97 -27.91
N LYS A 594 10.25 -2.66 -27.66
CA LYS A 594 10.76 -1.38 -27.11
C LYS A 594 10.29 -0.09 -27.83
N HIS A 595 9.46 -0.16 -28.88
CA HIS A 595 8.78 0.97 -29.54
C HIS A 595 7.28 0.74 -29.86
N GLY A 596 6.48 0.21 -28.93
CA GLY A 596 5.00 0.30 -29.00
C GLY A 596 4.23 -0.98 -29.32
N ALA A 597 4.74 -2.16 -28.96
CA ALA A 597 3.96 -3.39 -29.09
C ALA A 597 2.92 -3.53 -27.95
N ARG A 598 1.64 -3.47 -28.31
CA ARG A 598 0.50 -3.81 -27.44
C ARG A 598 0.60 -5.28 -26.98
N ARG A 599 0.46 -5.53 -25.66
CA ARG A 599 0.27 -6.84 -24.99
C ARG A 599 -0.35 -7.92 -25.90
N LEU A 600 0.11 -9.16 -25.90
CA LEU A 600 -0.41 -10.23 -26.78
C LEU A 600 -1.95 -10.29 -26.78
N ARG A 601 -2.59 -10.38 -27.96
CA ARG A 601 -4.06 -10.25 -28.13
C ARG A 601 -4.86 -11.16 -27.19
N ALA A 602 -4.41 -12.40 -27.01
CA ALA A 602 -5.08 -13.38 -26.15
C ALA A 602 -5.14 -12.99 -24.66
N PHE A 603 -4.26 -12.07 -24.24
CA PHE A 603 -4.13 -11.59 -22.86
C PHE A 603 -4.54 -10.12 -22.72
N ARG A 604 -5.13 -9.50 -23.76
CA ARG A 604 -5.75 -8.17 -23.64
C ARG A 604 -7.12 -8.30 -22.99
N ARG A 605 -7.45 -7.38 -22.09
CA ARG A 605 -8.84 -7.19 -21.67
C ARG A 605 -9.64 -6.72 -22.87
N ALA A 606 -10.85 -7.24 -23.04
CA ALA A 606 -11.77 -6.72 -24.03
C ALA A 606 -12.01 -5.24 -23.70
N SER A 607 -11.53 -4.34 -24.55
CA SER A 607 -11.88 -2.92 -24.52
C SER A 607 -13.28 -2.81 -25.10
N HIS A 608 -14.33 -2.99 -24.30
CA HIS A 608 -15.66 -3.10 -24.88
C HIS A 608 -16.84 -2.63 -24.01
N ILE A 609 -17.71 -1.93 -24.75
CA ILE A 609 -19.14 -1.65 -24.60
C ILE A 609 -19.44 -0.38 -23.80
N HIS A 610 -19.57 0.71 -24.56
CA HIS A 610 -20.47 1.81 -24.25
C HIS A 610 -21.83 1.21 -23.90
N ILE A 611 -22.21 1.27 -22.63
CA ILE A 611 -23.61 1.18 -22.22
C ILE A 611 -23.96 2.61 -21.83
N PHE A 612 -24.98 3.10 -22.52
CA PHE A 612 -25.50 4.46 -22.57
C PHE A 612 -25.73 5.11 -21.20
#